data_AF-A0A960SFC0-F1
#
_entry.id   AF-A0A960SFC0-F1
#
_cell.length_a   1.000
_cell.length_b   1.000
_cell.length_c   1.000
_cell.angle_alpha   90.00
_cell.angle_beta   90.00
_cell.angle_gamma   90.00
#
_symmetry.space_group_name_H-M   'P 1'
#
loop_
_entity.id
_entity.type
_entity.pdbx_description
1 polymer ?
#
loop_
_entity_poly.entity_id
_entity_poly.type
_entity_poly.pdbx_seq_one_letter_code
_entity_poly.pdbx_strand_id
1 'polypeptide(L)'
;MGNRLSFALMQRVCLLLFFLFPFLVLGKSPNVIVILADDLGYGDLGCYNSDSKIPTPHCDRLAAEGMVFTDAHTPSSVCTPTRYGLLTGRYCWRTMLKKGVLGGYDPPLLEENRLNLASFLKGRGYTTACVGKWHL
;
A
#
# COMPACT_ATOMS: atom_id res chain seq x y z
N MET A 1 -31.25 49.12 29.20
CA MET A 1 -30.43 48.17 29.99
C MET A 1 -30.76 46.70 29.63
N GLY A 2 -31.03 46.37 28.35
CA GLY A 2 -31.77 45.14 27.97
C GLY A 2 -31.09 44.10 27.08
N ASN A 3 -29.92 44.33 26.48
CA ASN A 3 -29.42 43.45 25.41
C ASN A 3 -28.07 42.76 25.68
N ARG A 4 -27.44 42.98 26.84
CA ARG A 4 -26.11 42.39 27.12
C ARG A 4 -26.17 40.92 27.54
N LEU A 5 -27.29 40.47 28.13
CA LEU A 5 -27.47 39.07 28.54
C LEU A 5 -27.69 38.12 27.34
N SER A 6 -28.38 38.59 26.30
CA SER A 6 -28.66 37.81 25.08
C SER A 6 -27.39 37.55 24.25
N PHE A 7 -26.48 38.53 24.19
CA PHE A 7 -25.22 38.41 23.45
C PHE A 7 -24.24 37.42 24.11
N ALA A 8 -24.12 37.45 25.44
CA ALA A 8 -23.28 36.53 26.19
C ALA A 8 -23.83 35.08 26.18
N LEU A 9 -25.16 34.91 26.17
CA LEU A 9 -25.80 33.61 26.03
C LEU A 9 -25.58 33.04 24.62
N MET A 10 -25.70 33.89 23.59
CA MET A 10 -25.48 33.49 22.20
C MET A 10 -24.03 33.11 21.92
N GLN A 11 -23.04 33.83 22.48
CA GLN A 11 -21.63 33.44 22.41
C GLN A 11 -21.34 32.11 23.12
N ARG A 12 -21.97 31.84 24.27
CA ARG A 12 -21.81 30.55 24.99
C ARG A 12 -22.45 29.38 24.25
N VAL A 13 -23.59 29.59 23.59
CA VAL A 13 -24.24 28.57 22.74
C VAL A 13 -23.40 28.29 21.47
N CYS A 14 -22.83 29.31 20.83
CA CYS A 14 -21.91 29.12 19.70
C CYS A 14 -20.61 28.39 20.10
N LEU A 15 -20.04 28.67 21.28
CA LEU A 15 -18.88 27.96 21.81
C LEU A 15 -19.20 26.49 22.14
N LEU A 16 -20.38 26.19 22.70
CA LEU A 16 -20.83 24.81 22.95
C LEU A 16 -21.08 24.02 21.64
N LEU A 17 -21.61 24.67 20.60
CA LEU A 17 -21.80 24.04 19.28
C LEU A 17 -20.48 23.78 18.54
N PHE A 18 -19.43 24.57 18.80
CA PHE A 18 -18.10 24.34 18.22
C PHE A 18 -17.37 23.14 18.85
N PHE A 19 -17.62 22.83 20.12
CA PHE A 19 -17.11 21.62 20.78
C PHE A 19 -17.91 20.35 20.47
N LEU A 20 -19.12 20.49 19.93
CA LEU A 20 -20.01 19.37 19.57
C LEU A 20 -19.92 18.97 18.10
N PHE A 21 -19.11 19.64 17.27
CA PHE A 21 -18.86 19.16 15.92
C PHE A 21 -17.98 17.92 16.02
N PRO A 22 -18.53 16.71 15.84
CA PRO A 22 -17.70 15.53 15.86
C PRO A 22 -16.80 15.66 14.65
N PHE A 23 -15.51 15.41 14.86
CA PHE A 23 -14.55 15.15 13.79
C PHE A 23 -14.91 13.79 13.17
N LEU A 24 -16.07 13.70 12.51
CA LEU A 24 -16.57 12.51 11.83
C LEU A 24 -16.59 12.77 10.33
N VAL A 25 -15.41 13.10 9.80
CA VAL A 25 -15.08 12.63 8.47
C VAL A 25 -14.26 11.36 8.66
N LEU A 26 -14.92 10.32 9.15
CA LEU A 26 -14.40 8.96 9.02
C LEU A 26 -14.61 8.56 7.56
N GLY A 27 -13.80 9.14 6.66
CA GLY A 27 -13.79 8.74 5.26
C GLY A 27 -13.61 7.24 5.20
N LYS A 28 -14.43 6.57 4.38
CA LYS A 28 -14.35 5.12 4.22
C LYS A 28 -12.91 4.76 3.84
N SER A 29 -12.28 3.88 4.61
CA SER A 29 -10.96 3.34 4.29
C SER A 29 -10.92 2.87 2.83
N PRO A 30 -9.92 3.29 2.04
CA PRO A 30 -9.84 2.91 0.63
C PRO A 30 -9.60 1.41 0.48
N ASN A 31 -10.01 0.83 -0.64
CA ASN A 31 -9.53 -0.51 -0.99
C ASN A 31 -8.08 -0.41 -1.48
N VAL A 32 -7.21 -1.26 -0.95
CA VAL A 32 -5.79 -1.32 -1.34
C VAL A 32 -5.58 -2.56 -2.18
N ILE A 33 -5.16 -2.37 -3.44
CA ILE A 33 -4.83 -3.46 -4.37
C ILE A 33 -3.36 -3.33 -4.74
N VAL A 34 -2.58 -4.38 -4.48
CA VAL A 34 -1.17 -4.46 -4.88
C VAL A 34 -1.05 -5.47 -6.02
N ILE A 35 -0.67 -4.99 -7.20
CA ILE A 35 -0.40 -5.83 -8.37
C ILE A 35 1.11 -5.96 -8.48
N LEU A 36 1.62 -7.18 -8.28
CA LEU A 36 3.03 -7.51 -8.44
C LEU A 36 3.21 -8.46 -9.63
N ALA A 37 3.73 -7.93 -10.74
CA ALA A 37 4.12 -8.74 -11.89
C ALA A 37 5.38 -9.57 -11.57
N ASP A 38 5.53 -10.72 -12.23
CA ASP A 38 6.69 -11.61 -12.11
C ASP A 38 7.51 -11.48 -13.40
N ASP A 39 8.80 -11.19 -13.26
CA ASP A 39 9.77 -11.03 -14.35
C ASP A 39 9.39 -10.00 -15.44
N LEU A 40 8.72 -8.90 -15.03
CA LEU A 40 8.42 -7.76 -15.90
C LEU A 40 9.60 -6.78 -15.96
N GLY A 41 10.13 -6.55 -17.15
CA GLY A 41 11.19 -5.59 -17.43
C GLY A 41 10.69 -4.15 -17.53
N TYR A 42 11.59 -3.19 -17.29
CA TYR A 42 11.26 -1.76 -17.35
C TYR A 42 10.72 -1.31 -18.71
N GLY A 43 11.23 -1.88 -19.81
CA GLY A 43 10.84 -1.52 -21.18
C GLY A 43 9.67 -2.32 -21.76
N ASP A 44 9.02 -3.18 -20.97
CA ASP A 44 7.97 -4.08 -21.49
C ASP A 44 6.62 -3.36 -21.66
N LEU A 45 6.34 -2.33 -20.86
CA LEU A 45 5.08 -1.58 -20.95
C LEU A 45 5.19 -0.42 -21.94
N GLY A 46 4.14 -0.19 -22.72
CA GLY A 46 4.05 0.95 -23.65
C GLY A 46 4.26 2.30 -22.98
N CYS A 47 3.77 2.46 -21.75
CA CYS A 47 3.96 3.67 -20.94
C CYS A 47 5.42 3.98 -20.53
N TYR A 48 6.32 2.99 -20.57
CA TYR A 48 7.75 3.19 -20.32
C TYR A 48 8.61 3.13 -21.59
N ASN A 49 8.08 2.52 -22.66
CA ASN A 49 8.77 2.34 -23.93
C ASN A 49 7.76 2.42 -25.09
N SER A 50 7.79 3.52 -25.84
CA SER A 50 6.92 3.72 -27.00
C SER A 50 7.11 2.68 -28.10
N ASP A 51 8.29 2.04 -28.14
CA ASP A 51 8.64 1.00 -29.11
C ASP A 51 8.39 -0.42 -28.55
N SER A 52 7.69 -0.54 -27.41
CA SER A 52 7.31 -1.85 -26.88
C SER A 52 6.50 -2.64 -27.89
N LYS A 53 6.85 -3.92 -28.05
CA LYS A 53 6.18 -4.83 -28.99
C LYS A 53 4.92 -5.47 -28.39
N ILE A 54 4.69 -5.30 -27.08
CA ILE A 54 3.58 -5.92 -26.36
C ILE A 54 2.50 -4.87 -26.12
N PRO A 55 1.28 -5.03 -26.66
CA PRO A 55 0.19 -4.12 -26.36
C PRO A 55 -0.22 -4.22 -24.89
N THR A 56 -0.13 -3.11 -24.15
CA THR A 56 -0.46 -3.05 -22.71
C THR A 56 -1.54 -2.01 -22.38
N PRO A 57 -2.68 -1.97 -23.11
CA PRO A 57 -3.60 -0.84 -23.08
C PRO A 57 -4.21 -0.55 -21.70
N HIS A 58 -4.38 -1.56 -20.84
CA HIS A 58 -4.87 -1.35 -19.48
C HIS A 58 -3.81 -0.78 -18.54
N CYS A 59 -2.55 -1.19 -18.67
CA CYS A 59 -1.44 -0.60 -17.92
C CYS A 59 -1.17 0.83 -18.38
N ASP A 60 -1.22 1.07 -19.69
CA ASP A 60 -1.02 2.39 -20.27
C ASP A 60 -2.13 3.37 -19.81
N ARG A 61 -3.38 2.90 -19.75
CA ARG A 61 -4.49 3.67 -19.18
C ARG A 61 -4.29 3.98 -17.69
N LEU A 62 -3.87 2.98 -16.89
CA LEU A 62 -3.57 3.20 -15.47
C LEU A 62 -2.45 4.22 -15.26
N ALA A 63 -1.44 4.21 -16.13
CA ALA A 63 -0.35 5.18 -16.11
C ALA A 63 -0.86 6.60 -16.46
N ALA A 64 -1.74 6.73 -17.45
CA ALA A 64 -2.29 8.02 -17.88
C ALA A 64 -3.28 8.62 -16.87
N GLU A 65 -4.05 7.78 -16.16
CA GLU A 65 -5.02 8.19 -15.13
C GLU A 65 -4.39 8.34 -13.73
N GLY A 66 -3.11 8.00 -13.58
CA GLY A 66 -2.45 7.85 -12.29
C GLY A 66 -1.09 8.52 -12.22
N MET A 67 -0.18 7.87 -11.49
CA MET A 67 1.19 8.33 -11.29
C MET A 67 2.17 7.26 -11.77
N VAL A 68 3.23 7.71 -12.44
CA VAL A 68 4.30 6.87 -12.99
C VAL A 68 5.60 7.18 -12.26
N PHE A 69 6.37 6.13 -11.96
CA PHE A 69 7.70 6.26 -11.37
C PHE A 69 8.75 5.81 -12.39
N THR A 70 9.68 6.69 -12.75
CA THR A 70 10.80 6.37 -13.65
C THR A 70 12.04 5.88 -12.91
N ASP A 71 12.01 5.92 -11.58
CA ASP A 71 13.10 5.51 -10.69
C ASP A 71 12.54 4.76 -9.47
N ALA A 72 12.19 3.48 -9.69
CA ALA A 72 11.64 2.60 -8.67
C ALA A 72 12.42 1.28 -8.65
N HIS A 73 12.89 0.87 -7.48
CA HIS A 73 13.81 -0.25 -7.32
C HIS A 73 13.29 -1.32 -6.38
N THR A 74 13.58 -2.57 -6.71
CA THR A 74 13.43 -3.71 -5.79
C THR A 74 14.71 -3.90 -4.98
N PRO A 75 14.66 -4.47 -3.76
CA PRO A 75 15.85 -4.73 -2.96
C PRO A 75 16.72 -5.88 -3.52
N SER A 76 16.24 -6.58 -4.56
CA SER A 76 16.91 -7.70 -5.20
C SER A 76 16.37 -7.93 -6.62
N SER A 77 17.16 -8.58 -7.48
CA SER A 77 16.76 -8.96 -8.84
C SER A 77 16.04 -10.32 -8.92
N VAL A 78 15.71 -10.97 -7.79
CA VAL A 78 15.05 -12.29 -7.77
C VAL A 78 13.82 -12.34 -6.84
N CYS A 79 12.96 -13.34 -7.06
CA CYS A 79 11.58 -13.34 -6.57
C CYS A 79 11.44 -13.30 -5.03
N THR A 80 11.96 -14.31 -4.31
CA THR A 80 11.83 -14.43 -2.85
C THR A 80 12.27 -13.16 -2.10
N PRO A 81 13.50 -12.62 -2.26
CA PRO A 81 13.93 -11.44 -1.53
C PRO A 81 13.11 -10.18 -1.85
N THR A 82 12.67 -10.00 -3.11
CA THR A 82 11.79 -8.89 -3.49
C THR A 82 10.44 -8.97 -2.80
N ARG A 83 9.81 -10.16 -2.81
CA ARG A 83 8.52 -10.41 -2.15
C ARG A 83 8.63 -10.23 -0.63
N TYR A 84 9.74 -10.64 -0.03
CA TYR A 84 10.00 -10.43 1.40
C TYR A 84 10.05 -8.93 1.71
N GLY A 85 10.79 -8.17 0.91
CA GLY A 85 10.91 -6.72 1.05
C GLY A 85 9.56 -6.01 0.95
N LEU A 86 8.77 -6.35 -0.07
CA LEU A 86 7.42 -5.80 -0.27
C LEU A 86 6.50 -6.07 0.92
N LEU A 87 6.42 -7.32 1.39
CA LEU A 87 5.46 -7.68 2.43
C LEU A 87 5.87 -7.19 3.82
N THR A 88 7.17 -7.09 4.10
CA THR A 88 7.65 -6.79 5.47
C THR A 88 8.16 -5.36 5.64
N GLY A 89 8.40 -4.63 4.54
CA GLY A 89 9.07 -3.32 4.58
C GLY A 89 10.53 -3.40 5.06
N ARG A 90 11.17 -4.58 4.99
CA ARG A 90 12.52 -4.82 5.48
C ARG A 90 13.43 -5.33 4.38
N TYR A 91 14.68 -4.88 4.39
CA TYR A 91 15.70 -5.42 3.51
C TYR A 91 15.88 -6.92 3.68
N CYS A 92 15.93 -7.63 2.55
CA CYS A 92 16.01 -9.09 2.48
C CYS A 92 17.29 -9.68 3.09
N TRP A 93 18.39 -8.92 3.16
CA TRP A 93 19.64 -9.39 3.80
C TRP A 93 19.52 -9.60 5.31
N ARG A 94 18.43 -9.11 5.93
CA ARG A 94 18.08 -9.38 7.34
C ARG A 94 17.48 -10.78 7.55
N THR A 95 17.25 -11.54 6.49
CA THR A 95 16.77 -12.93 6.54
C THR A 95 17.93 -13.92 6.55
N MET A 96 17.61 -15.20 6.74
CA MET A 96 18.56 -16.32 6.64
C MET A 96 18.97 -16.66 5.20
N LEU A 97 18.15 -16.31 4.19
CA LEU A 97 18.47 -16.56 2.79
C LEU A 97 19.44 -15.48 2.26
N LYS A 98 20.67 -15.87 1.96
CA LYS A 98 21.72 -14.92 1.51
C LYS A 98 21.91 -14.87 0.00
N LYS A 99 21.41 -15.86 -0.73
CA LYS A 99 21.53 -15.95 -2.19
C LYS A 99 20.36 -16.75 -2.75
N GLY A 100 19.94 -16.41 -3.97
CA GLY A 100 18.95 -17.16 -4.72
C GLY A 100 17.53 -16.97 -4.20
N VAL A 101 16.71 -18.00 -4.40
CA VAL A 101 15.29 -18.03 -4.05
C VAL A 101 15.01 -19.32 -3.28
N LEU A 102 13.90 -19.36 -2.55
CA LEU A 102 13.45 -20.61 -1.94
C LEU A 102 13.10 -21.63 -3.02
N GLY A 103 13.49 -22.88 -2.79
CA GLY A 103 12.94 -24.06 -3.43
C GLY A 103 11.59 -24.47 -2.84
N GLY A 104 10.88 -25.37 -3.53
CA GLY A 104 9.54 -25.78 -3.12
C GLY A 104 9.44 -26.52 -1.78
N TYR A 105 10.56 -27.07 -1.28
CA TYR A 105 10.64 -27.81 -0.01
C TYR A 105 11.46 -27.07 1.06
N ASP A 106 11.90 -25.85 0.77
CA ASP A 106 12.64 -25.06 1.75
C ASP A 106 11.72 -24.59 2.88
N PRO A 107 12.25 -24.38 4.09
CA PRO A 107 11.47 -23.81 5.18
C PRO A 107 11.01 -22.38 4.82
N PRO A 108 9.87 -21.92 5.38
CA PRO A 108 9.40 -20.56 5.18
C PRO A 108 10.46 -19.54 5.60
N LEU A 109 10.67 -18.53 4.76
CA LEU A 109 11.56 -17.41 5.07
C LEU A 109 10.86 -16.37 5.96
N LEU A 110 9.53 -16.33 5.94
CA LEU A 110 8.74 -15.48 6.80
C LEU A 110 8.58 -16.12 8.19
N GLU A 111 9.16 -15.49 9.22
CA GLU A 111 8.97 -15.90 10.62
C GLU A 111 7.48 -15.81 11.01
N GLU A 112 6.98 -16.76 11.81
CA GLU A 112 5.55 -16.90 12.15
C GLU A 112 4.89 -15.60 12.64
N ASN A 113 5.59 -14.83 13.47
CA ASN A 113 5.08 -13.60 14.09
C ASN A 113 5.57 -12.32 13.38
N ARG A 114 6.13 -12.44 12.17
CA ARG A 114 6.60 -11.28 11.40
C ARG A 114 5.41 -10.44 10.96
N LEU A 115 5.32 -9.21 11.49
CA LEU A 115 4.42 -8.19 10.96
C LEU A 115 4.67 -8.03 9.46
N ASN A 116 3.60 -8.12 8.68
CA ASN A 116 3.61 -7.97 7.24
C ASN A 116 2.42 -7.09 6.82
N LEU A 117 2.39 -6.68 5.56
CA LEU A 117 1.37 -5.78 5.01
C LEU A 117 -0.05 -6.29 5.27
N ALA A 118 -0.29 -7.60 5.12
CA ALA A 118 -1.61 -8.19 5.35
C ALA A 118 -1.97 -8.16 6.85
N SER A 119 -1.10 -8.62 7.76
CA SER A 119 -1.41 -8.59 9.20
C SER A 119 -1.56 -7.17 9.73
N PHE A 120 -0.78 -6.22 9.20
CA PHE A 120 -0.90 -4.79 9.52
C PHE A 120 -2.24 -4.19 9.10
N LEU A 121 -2.72 -4.49 7.89
CA LEU A 121 -4.01 -4.02 7.38
C LEU A 121 -5.17 -4.73 8.06
N LYS A 122 -5.06 -6.03 8.33
CA LYS A 122 -6.06 -6.80 9.06
C LYS A 122 -6.28 -6.25 10.47
N GLY A 123 -5.21 -5.85 11.16
CA GLY A 123 -5.29 -5.13 12.45
C GLY A 123 -6.00 -3.77 12.39
N ARG A 124 -6.27 -3.25 11.19
CA ARG A 124 -7.03 -2.01 10.92
C ARG A 124 -8.42 -2.26 10.34
N GLY A 125 -8.92 -3.49 10.44
CA GLY A 125 -10.27 -3.85 9.98
C GLY A 125 -10.39 -4.13 8.48
N TYR A 126 -9.28 -4.30 7.76
CA TYR A 126 -9.30 -4.72 6.36
C TYR A 126 -9.49 -6.23 6.25
N THR A 127 -10.27 -6.65 5.25
CA THR A 127 -10.23 -8.03 4.75
C THR A 127 -9.06 -8.16 3.77
N THR A 128 -8.18 -9.13 4.01
CA THR A 128 -6.96 -9.31 3.22
C THR A 128 -7.00 -10.65 2.47
N ALA A 129 -6.61 -10.65 1.21
CA ALA A 129 -6.45 -11.84 0.39
C ALA A 129 -5.17 -11.74 -0.45
N CYS A 130 -4.61 -12.89 -0.82
CA CYS A 130 -3.49 -13.00 -1.75
C CYS A 130 -3.88 -14.01 -2.85
N VAL A 131 -3.64 -13.67 -4.11
CA VAL A 131 -3.95 -14.52 -5.26
C VAL A 131 -2.70 -14.59 -6.14
N GLY A 132 -2.30 -15.81 -6.53
CA GLY A 132 -1.13 -16.05 -7.36
C GLY A 132 0.09 -16.52 -6.58
N LYS A 133 1.29 -16.15 -7.05
CA LYS A 133 2.57 -16.65 -6.55
C LYS A 133 2.90 -16.10 -5.15
N TRP A 134 3.26 -16.98 -4.22
CA TRP A 134 3.67 -16.65 -2.85
C TRP A 134 5.20 -16.52 -2.72
N HIS A 135 5.92 -17.65 -2.83
CA HIS A 135 7.40 -17.76 -2.88
C HIS A 135 8.17 -17.22 -1.65
N LEU A 136 7.58 -17.34 -0.45
CA LEU A 136 8.14 -16.95 0.85
C LEU A 136 7.93 -17.99 1.95
#